data_AF-A0A371DK03-F1
#
_entry.id   AF-A0A371DK03-F1
#
_cell.length_a   1.000
_cell.length_b   1.000
_cell.length_c   1.000
_cell.angle_alpha   90.00
_cell.angle_beta   90.00
_cell.angle_gamma   90.00
#
_symmetry.space_group_name_H-M   'P 1'
#
loop_
_entity.id
_entity.type
_entity.pdbx_description
1 polymer ?
#
loop_
_entity_poly.entity_id
_entity_poly.type
_entity_poly.pdbx_seq_one_letter_code
_entity_poly.pdbx_strand_id
1 'polypeptide(L)'
;MGIESHPLQTTFRPGDTSELRNKEGRCRNCDRARKSGEQFMFCKGCKTAVYCSEQCQREHWKDHKDMCKFSRANAEILASHPGAVAAPVAGMPDFIELQALLRDFSETHRASFQTMLLAKLFLDGGAEAILAAGQKICIVPLKYREPGPDGVVNPALTFSYTKMVFLPLDRVLADPQGTHSRLVDGWNASASLRQRLRGSYAAEPGFIDVMPVMFSPQVGPTQMAYFPIYQMPGGVSREHYQGELELLSKFIEMGIVLRQPRPDKAPVPGYMKDLGSGRKWEWRPLVNWDTNPEWKRTKTTKERVKLLQRKLAEARSA
;
A
#
# COMPACT_ATOMS: atom_id res chain seq x y z
N MET A 1 -1.89 5.97 -9.94
CA MET A 1 -2.98 6.78 -9.33
C MET A 1 -2.89 6.74 -7.81
N GLY A 2 -3.08 7.89 -7.14
CA GLY A 2 -3.08 7.98 -5.67
C GLY A 2 -4.34 7.36 -5.08
N ILE A 3 -4.27 6.12 -4.64
CA ILE A 3 -5.37 5.48 -3.91
C ILE A 3 -5.26 5.97 -2.46
N GLU A 4 -6.18 6.84 -2.07
CA GLU A 4 -6.42 7.17 -0.67
C GLU A 4 -6.69 5.86 0.08
N SER A 5 -5.80 5.46 0.97
CA SER A 5 -5.91 4.23 1.74
C SER A 5 -6.36 4.54 3.16
N HIS A 6 -7.67 4.71 3.31
CA HIS A 6 -8.35 4.51 4.59
C HIS A 6 -9.82 4.10 4.38
N PRO A 7 -10.30 3.01 5.00
CA PRO A 7 -9.59 2.09 5.88
C PRO A 7 -8.87 0.96 5.13
N LEU A 8 -7.95 0.30 5.85
CA LEU A 8 -7.30 -0.94 5.45
C LEU A 8 -8.33 -1.90 4.85
N GLN A 9 -8.14 -2.22 3.58
CA GLN A 9 -8.91 -3.25 2.90
C GLN A 9 -8.69 -4.59 3.61
N THR A 10 -9.77 -5.24 4.03
CA THR A 10 -9.73 -6.53 4.76
C THR A 10 -9.98 -7.72 3.85
N THR A 11 -10.67 -7.49 2.71
CA THR A 11 -10.96 -8.48 1.68
C THR A 11 -10.35 -8.05 0.36
N PHE A 12 -9.64 -8.95 -0.32
CA PHE A 12 -8.99 -8.70 -1.61
C PHE A 12 -9.58 -9.57 -2.70
N ARG A 13 -9.66 -9.02 -3.91
CA ARG A 13 -10.15 -9.68 -5.12
C ARG A 13 -9.16 -9.37 -6.24
N PRO A 14 -8.02 -10.08 -6.30
CA PRO A 14 -7.01 -9.85 -7.31
C PRO A 14 -7.61 -9.90 -8.72
N GLY A 15 -7.20 -8.99 -9.59
CA GLY A 15 -7.73 -8.89 -10.95
C GLY A 15 -9.13 -8.27 -11.07
N ASP A 16 -9.86 -8.03 -9.96
CA ASP A 16 -11.04 -7.16 -9.99
C ASP A 16 -10.57 -5.81 -10.56
N THR A 17 -11.21 -5.23 -11.58
CA THR A 17 -10.78 -3.93 -12.12
C THR A 17 -11.62 -2.78 -11.56
N SER A 18 -12.58 -3.07 -10.68
CA SER A 18 -13.46 -2.05 -10.08
C SER A 18 -12.69 -1.04 -9.24
N GLU A 19 -13.10 0.22 -9.36
CA GLU A 19 -12.48 1.32 -8.60
C GLU A 19 -12.83 1.29 -7.11
N LEU A 20 -14.01 0.77 -6.78
CA LEU A 20 -14.43 0.63 -5.39
C LEU A 20 -13.99 -0.71 -4.81
N ARG A 21 -12.80 -0.71 -4.20
CA ARG A 21 -12.23 -1.90 -3.57
C ARG A 21 -12.86 -2.33 -2.26
N ASN A 22 -13.21 -1.37 -1.40
CA ASN A 22 -13.76 -1.65 -0.09
C ASN A 22 -15.15 -1.04 0.08
N LYS A 23 -16.19 -1.80 -0.33
CA LYS A 23 -17.60 -1.40 -0.18
C LYS A 23 -18.06 -1.31 1.29
N GLU A 24 -17.32 -1.93 2.19
CA GLU A 24 -17.54 -1.90 3.64
C GLU A 24 -16.57 -0.92 4.33
N GLY A 25 -15.90 -0.08 3.54
CA GLY A 25 -14.98 0.93 4.03
C GLY A 25 -15.66 1.97 4.94
N ARG A 26 -14.84 2.58 5.78
CA ARG A 26 -15.19 3.71 6.63
C ARG A 26 -15.40 4.96 5.79
N CYS A 27 -16.19 5.89 6.31
CA CYS A 27 -16.47 7.14 5.62
C CYS A 27 -15.18 7.93 5.40
N ARG A 28 -14.95 8.39 4.17
CA ARG A 28 -13.76 9.18 3.83
C ARG A 28 -13.69 10.53 4.52
N ASN A 29 -14.80 11.06 5.02
CA ASN A 29 -14.81 12.34 5.72
C ASN A 29 -14.59 12.19 7.24
N CYS A 30 -15.43 11.39 7.91
CA CYS A 30 -15.49 11.31 9.38
C CYS A 30 -14.98 9.98 9.97
N ASP A 31 -14.46 9.08 9.13
CA ASP A 31 -13.96 7.75 9.50
C ASP A 31 -14.96 6.81 10.22
N ARG A 32 -16.25 7.17 10.20
CA ARG A 32 -17.30 6.33 10.77
C ARG A 32 -17.34 4.97 10.06
N ALA A 33 -17.26 3.90 10.85
CA ALA A 33 -17.51 2.55 10.37
C ALA A 33 -18.98 2.35 10.02
N ARG A 34 -19.22 1.58 8.96
CA ARG A 34 -20.55 1.18 8.51
C ARG A 34 -21.15 0.20 9.52
N LYS A 35 -22.39 0.43 9.97
CA LYS A 35 -23.13 -0.55 10.78
C LYS A 35 -23.63 -1.71 9.91
N SER A 36 -23.89 -2.87 10.51
CA SER A 36 -24.48 -4.00 9.78
C SER A 36 -25.79 -3.58 9.10
N GLY A 37 -25.95 -3.93 7.82
CA GLY A 37 -27.14 -3.60 7.02
C GLY A 37 -27.24 -2.14 6.53
N GLU A 38 -26.51 -1.20 7.11
CA GLU A 38 -26.44 0.19 6.63
C GLU A 38 -25.84 0.23 5.21
N GLN A 39 -26.10 1.24 4.38
CA GLN A 39 -25.44 1.39 3.08
C GLN A 39 -24.73 2.75 3.01
N PHE A 40 -23.46 2.75 2.63
CA PHE A 40 -22.72 3.97 2.36
C PHE A 40 -22.85 4.33 0.89
N MET A 41 -22.87 5.62 0.61
CA MET A 41 -22.80 6.13 -0.75
C MET A 41 -21.36 6.12 -1.23
N PHE A 42 -21.16 6.13 -2.53
CA PHE A 42 -19.84 6.31 -3.12
C PHE A 42 -19.83 7.51 -4.06
N CYS A 43 -18.66 8.09 -4.28
CA CYS A 43 -18.50 9.18 -5.24
C CYS A 43 -18.94 8.68 -6.63
N LYS A 44 -20.01 9.25 -7.19
CA LYS A 44 -20.51 8.87 -8.52
C LYS A 44 -19.53 9.17 -9.65
N GLY A 45 -18.60 10.11 -9.42
CA GLY A 45 -17.57 10.50 -10.39
C GLY A 45 -16.47 9.46 -10.53
N CYS A 46 -15.62 9.31 -9.51
CA CYS A 46 -14.46 8.40 -9.55
C CYS A 46 -14.74 6.99 -9.03
N LYS A 47 -15.82 6.78 -8.26
CA LYS A 47 -16.17 5.51 -7.62
C LYS A 47 -15.09 4.94 -6.69
N THR A 48 -14.15 5.75 -6.18
CA THR A 48 -13.08 5.29 -5.25
C THR A 48 -13.35 5.62 -3.77
N ALA A 49 -14.16 6.65 -3.50
CA ALA A 49 -14.44 7.15 -2.15
C ALA A 49 -15.84 6.77 -1.68
N VAL A 50 -15.98 6.40 -0.39
CA VAL A 50 -17.25 6.06 0.28
C VAL A 50 -17.63 7.05 1.38
N TYR A 51 -18.91 7.32 1.56
CA TYR A 51 -19.45 8.33 2.45
C TYR A 51 -20.68 7.82 3.20
N CYS A 52 -20.78 8.14 4.48
CA CYS A 52 -21.95 7.81 5.27
C CYS A 52 -23.16 8.71 5.01
N SER A 53 -22.95 9.91 4.46
CA SER A 53 -24.00 10.88 4.19
C SER A 53 -23.57 11.83 3.07
N GLU A 54 -24.54 12.55 2.48
CA GLU A 54 -24.25 13.55 1.45
C GLU A 54 -23.46 14.73 2.04
N GLN A 55 -23.75 15.09 3.28
CA GLN A 55 -22.99 16.08 4.02
C GLN A 55 -21.51 15.72 4.07
N CYS A 56 -21.17 14.49 4.46
CA CYS A 56 -19.78 14.03 4.48
C CYS A 56 -19.12 14.06 3.10
N GLN A 57 -19.87 13.79 2.03
CA GLN A 57 -19.35 13.93 0.66
C GLN A 57 -19.06 15.39 0.30
N ARG A 58 -19.97 16.31 0.64
CA ARG A 58 -19.82 17.75 0.37
C ARG A 58 -18.67 18.36 1.16
N GLU A 59 -18.52 17.97 2.43
CA GLU A 59 -17.42 18.41 3.30
C GLU A 59 -16.05 17.92 2.79
N HIS A 60 -15.98 16.66 2.34
CA HIS A 60 -14.75 16.10 1.77
C HIS A 60 -14.44 16.63 0.36
N TRP A 61 -15.40 17.21 -0.35
CA TRP A 61 -15.22 17.59 -1.76
C TRP A 61 -14.05 18.55 -1.99
N LYS A 62 -13.79 19.46 -1.05
CA LYS A 62 -12.64 20.39 -1.12
C LYS A 62 -11.29 19.66 -1.24
N ASP A 63 -11.16 18.49 -0.63
CA ASP A 63 -9.93 17.70 -0.63
C ASP A 63 -9.93 16.64 -1.74
N HIS A 64 -11.12 16.16 -2.12
CA HIS A 64 -11.30 15.08 -3.09
C HIS A 64 -11.40 15.53 -4.55
N LYS A 65 -11.83 16.78 -4.81
CA LYS A 65 -12.24 17.26 -6.14
C LYS A 65 -11.19 17.03 -7.22
N ASP A 66 -9.95 17.42 -6.96
CA ASP A 66 -8.89 17.39 -7.99
C ASP A 66 -8.46 15.95 -8.27
N MET A 67 -8.32 15.13 -7.23
CA MET A 67 -8.11 13.69 -7.39
C MET A 67 -9.27 13.01 -8.12
N CYS A 68 -10.52 13.37 -7.83
CA CYS A 68 -11.68 12.83 -8.52
C CYS A 68 -11.66 13.15 -10.02
N LYS A 69 -11.32 14.39 -10.38
CA LYS A 69 -11.20 14.81 -11.80
C LYS A 69 -10.06 14.06 -12.50
N PHE A 70 -8.90 13.97 -11.86
CA PHE A 70 -7.75 13.25 -12.40
C PHE A 70 -8.06 11.77 -12.63
N SER A 71 -8.67 11.10 -11.65
CA SER A 71 -9.08 9.68 -11.79
C SER A 71 -10.05 9.48 -12.95
N ARG A 72 -11.03 10.36 -13.12
CA ARG A 72 -11.98 10.29 -14.25
C ARG A 72 -11.27 10.46 -15.59
N ALA A 73 -10.43 11.48 -15.73
CA ALA A 73 -9.68 11.73 -16.95
C ALA A 73 -8.73 10.57 -17.29
N ASN A 74 -8.10 9.95 -16.29
CA ASN A 74 -7.29 8.74 -16.50
C ASN A 74 -8.12 7.57 -17.01
N ALA A 75 -9.26 7.30 -16.38
CA ALA A 75 -10.15 6.21 -16.79
C ALA A 75 -10.66 6.42 -18.23
N GLU A 76 -11.03 7.65 -18.59
CA GLU A 76 -11.46 8.01 -19.94
C GLU A 76 -10.33 7.78 -20.95
N ILE A 77 -9.10 8.22 -20.66
CA ILE A 77 -7.97 8.04 -21.58
C ILE A 77 -7.58 6.58 -21.75
N LEU A 78 -7.59 5.79 -20.67
CA LEU A 78 -7.38 4.34 -20.72
C LEU A 78 -8.45 3.64 -21.57
N ALA A 79 -9.71 4.08 -21.48
CA ALA A 79 -10.80 3.56 -22.30
C ALA A 79 -10.68 3.97 -23.78
N SER A 80 -10.22 5.18 -24.06
CA SER A 80 -10.11 5.72 -25.44
C SER A 80 -8.86 5.27 -26.19
N HIS A 81 -7.80 4.83 -25.51
CA HIS A 81 -6.54 4.43 -26.14
C HIS A 81 -6.06 3.05 -25.69
N PRO A 82 -6.74 1.96 -26.08
CA PRO A 82 -6.33 0.60 -25.71
C PRO A 82 -4.91 0.25 -26.17
N GLY A 83 -4.44 0.84 -27.28
CA GLY A 83 -3.11 0.64 -27.85
C GLY A 83 -1.99 1.52 -27.28
N ALA A 84 -2.30 2.46 -26.35
CA ALA A 84 -1.27 3.20 -25.59
C ALA A 84 -0.70 2.35 -24.44
N VAL A 85 -1.31 1.21 -24.17
CA VAL A 85 -0.79 0.16 -23.31
C VAL A 85 0.18 -0.68 -24.14
N ALA A 86 1.41 -0.89 -23.64
CA ALA A 86 2.41 -1.69 -24.32
C ALA A 86 1.83 -3.05 -24.79
N ALA A 87 2.29 -3.54 -25.94
CA ALA A 87 1.82 -4.80 -26.51
C ALA A 87 1.87 -5.93 -25.45
N PRO A 88 0.89 -6.85 -25.42
CA PRO A 88 0.88 -7.95 -24.47
C PRO A 88 2.20 -8.73 -24.55
N VAL A 89 2.94 -8.76 -23.44
CA VAL A 89 4.09 -9.65 -23.30
C VAL A 89 3.52 -10.99 -22.82
N ALA A 90 3.89 -12.09 -23.48
CA ALA A 90 3.43 -13.42 -23.08
C ALA A 90 3.73 -13.66 -21.58
N GLY A 91 2.72 -14.10 -20.83
CA GLY A 91 2.81 -14.28 -19.36
C GLY A 91 2.54 -13.03 -18.52
N MET A 92 2.43 -11.83 -19.13
CA MET A 92 2.10 -10.60 -18.39
C MET A 92 0.63 -10.19 -18.52
N PRO A 93 0.01 -9.74 -17.41
CA PRO A 93 -1.29 -9.07 -17.44
C PRO A 93 -1.27 -7.82 -18.31
N ASP A 94 -2.44 -7.40 -18.80
CA ASP A 94 -2.59 -6.08 -19.39
C ASP A 94 -2.39 -4.96 -18.34
N PHE A 95 -2.28 -3.71 -18.78
CA PHE A 95 -1.99 -2.59 -17.89
C PHE A 95 -3.07 -2.34 -16.83
N ILE A 96 -4.35 -2.54 -17.17
CA ILE A 96 -5.46 -2.31 -16.23
C ILE A 96 -5.44 -3.39 -15.15
N GLU A 97 -5.26 -4.65 -15.54
CA GLU A 97 -5.12 -5.76 -14.61
C GLU A 97 -3.86 -5.57 -13.74
N LEU A 98 -2.72 -5.23 -14.33
CA LEU A 98 -1.48 -5.00 -13.58
C LEU A 98 -1.61 -3.83 -12.60
N GLN A 99 -2.37 -2.78 -12.96
CA GLN A 99 -2.68 -1.68 -12.06
C GLN A 99 -3.55 -2.13 -10.88
N ALA A 100 -4.55 -2.98 -11.15
CA ALA A 100 -5.39 -3.58 -10.12
C ALA A 100 -4.59 -4.48 -9.17
N LEU A 101 -3.67 -5.29 -9.70
CA LEU A 101 -2.76 -6.14 -8.92
C LEU A 101 -1.78 -5.32 -8.08
N LEU A 102 -1.23 -4.23 -8.64
CA LEU A 102 -0.33 -3.32 -7.93
C LEU A 102 -1.02 -2.63 -6.74
N ARG A 103 -2.28 -2.21 -6.95
CA ARG A 103 -3.13 -1.65 -5.88
C ARG A 103 -3.34 -2.66 -4.77
N ASP A 104 -3.73 -3.87 -5.12
CA ASP A 104 -4.03 -4.90 -4.13
C ASP A 104 -2.75 -5.32 -3.38
N PHE A 105 -1.61 -5.42 -4.06
CA PHE A 105 -0.32 -5.76 -3.44
C PHE A 105 0.18 -4.69 -2.47
N SER A 106 0.21 -3.43 -2.92
CA SER A 106 0.66 -2.30 -2.10
C SER A 106 -0.20 -2.12 -0.85
N GLU A 107 -1.51 -2.30 -0.97
CA GLU A 107 -2.44 -2.24 0.17
C GLU A 107 -2.43 -3.51 1.04
N THR A 108 -2.13 -4.67 0.45
CA THR A 108 -1.92 -5.90 1.22
C THR A 108 -0.73 -5.74 2.14
N HIS A 109 0.39 -5.23 1.64
CA HIS A 109 1.65 -5.07 2.37
C HIS A 109 1.82 -3.69 3.02
N ARG A 110 0.76 -2.89 3.14
CA ARG A 110 0.83 -1.50 3.61
C ARG A 110 1.58 -1.33 4.92
N ALA A 111 1.28 -2.15 5.93
CA ALA A 111 1.94 -2.08 7.24
C ALA A 111 3.43 -2.50 7.16
N SER A 112 3.78 -3.48 6.33
CA SER A 112 5.16 -3.87 6.07
C SER A 112 5.93 -2.71 5.43
N PHE A 113 5.37 -2.08 4.40
CA PHE A 113 5.99 -0.93 3.74
C PHE A 113 6.12 0.29 4.65
N GLN A 114 5.13 0.58 5.50
CA GLN A 114 5.23 1.64 6.52
C GLN A 114 6.42 1.40 7.45
N THR A 115 6.53 0.18 7.99
CA THR A 115 7.60 -0.16 8.95
C THR A 115 8.97 -0.13 8.26
N MET A 116 9.07 -0.69 7.05
CA MET A 116 10.29 -0.66 6.26
C MET A 116 10.71 0.76 5.88
N LEU A 117 9.76 1.64 5.57
CA LEU A 117 10.05 3.04 5.27
C LEU A 117 10.70 3.72 6.47
N LEU A 118 10.13 3.58 7.67
CA LEU A 118 10.66 4.17 8.90
C LEU A 118 12.06 3.63 9.23
N ALA A 119 12.26 2.31 9.16
CA ALA A 119 13.56 1.69 9.35
C ALA A 119 14.60 2.19 8.33
N LYS A 120 14.21 2.32 7.05
CA LYS A 120 15.10 2.84 6.00
C LYS A 120 15.46 4.31 6.22
N LEU A 121 14.51 5.15 6.62
CA LEU A 121 14.77 6.55 6.98
C LEU A 121 15.78 6.63 8.13
N PHE A 122 15.60 5.83 9.18
CA PHE A 122 16.54 5.78 10.30
C PHE A 122 17.97 5.43 9.85
N LEU A 123 18.11 4.36 9.06
CA LEU A 123 19.42 3.90 8.59
C LEU A 123 20.14 4.91 7.69
N ASP A 124 19.38 5.81 7.06
CA ASP A 124 19.87 6.89 6.19
C ASP A 124 20.04 8.23 6.93
N GLY A 125 20.00 8.23 8.28
CA GLY A 125 20.26 9.41 9.11
C GLY A 125 19.01 10.09 9.70
N GLY A 126 17.83 9.49 9.52
CA GLY A 126 16.55 9.98 10.04
C GLY A 126 15.78 10.84 9.04
N ALA A 127 14.47 10.95 9.29
CA ALA A 127 13.55 11.69 8.43
C ALA A 127 13.91 13.18 8.32
N GLU A 128 14.32 13.82 9.42
CA GLU A 128 14.68 15.24 9.45
C GLU A 128 15.90 15.53 8.56
N ALA A 129 16.96 14.72 8.65
CA ALA A 129 18.16 14.88 7.83
C ALA A 129 17.85 14.69 6.33
N ILE A 130 17.02 13.70 6.00
CA ILE A 130 16.61 13.42 4.63
C ILE A 130 15.82 14.59 4.03
N LEU A 131 14.89 15.17 4.80
CA LEU A 131 14.07 16.29 4.36
C LEU A 131 14.83 17.62 4.36
N ALA A 132 15.82 17.81 5.24
CA ALA A 132 16.71 18.97 5.23
C ALA A 132 17.52 19.07 3.92
N ALA A 133 17.80 17.94 3.28
CA ALA A 133 18.42 17.87 1.95
C ALA A 133 17.42 18.07 0.78
N GLY A 134 16.21 18.56 1.06
CA GLY A 134 15.15 18.82 0.10
C GLY A 134 14.08 17.70 0.02
N GLN A 135 12.94 18.00 -0.62
CA GLN A 135 11.84 17.04 -0.74
C GLN A 135 12.27 15.77 -1.46
N LYS A 136 11.90 14.61 -0.88
CA LYS A 136 12.21 13.29 -1.43
C LYS A 136 10.95 12.51 -1.77
N ILE A 137 11.14 11.49 -2.60
CA ILE A 137 10.19 10.42 -2.85
C ILE A 137 10.88 9.08 -2.61
N CYS A 138 10.17 8.14 -1.98
CA CYS A 138 10.63 6.77 -1.85
C CYS A 138 10.14 5.94 -3.04
N ILE A 139 11.06 5.41 -3.84
CA ILE A 139 10.74 4.46 -4.91
C ILE A 139 10.86 3.04 -4.36
N VAL A 140 9.85 2.22 -4.65
CA VAL A 140 9.82 0.79 -4.37
C VAL A 140 9.80 0.04 -5.70
N PRO A 141 10.97 -0.38 -6.23
CA PRO A 141 11.02 -1.19 -7.42
C PRO A 141 10.44 -2.59 -7.16
N LEU A 142 9.54 -3.00 -8.04
CA LEU A 142 8.83 -4.28 -7.96
C LEU A 142 9.06 -5.10 -9.23
N LYS A 143 9.08 -6.43 -9.09
CA LYS A 143 9.08 -7.35 -10.22
C LYS A 143 7.79 -8.17 -10.19
N TYR A 144 7.04 -8.19 -11.30
CA TYR A 144 5.84 -9.02 -11.40
C TYR A 144 6.19 -10.50 -11.23
N ARG A 145 5.35 -11.23 -10.51
CA ARG A 145 5.45 -12.68 -10.33
C ARG A 145 4.24 -13.33 -10.98
N GLU A 146 4.49 -14.15 -11.98
CA GLU A 146 3.45 -14.96 -12.61
C GLU A 146 2.81 -15.90 -11.57
N PRO A 147 1.48 -16.10 -11.66
CA PRO A 147 0.79 -17.09 -10.83
C PRO A 147 1.36 -18.50 -11.03
N GLY A 148 1.10 -19.37 -10.04
CA GLY A 148 1.46 -20.78 -10.18
C GLY A 148 0.66 -21.49 -11.28
N PRO A 149 0.91 -22.79 -11.51
CA PRO A 149 0.20 -23.59 -12.52
C PRO A 149 -1.33 -23.63 -12.36
N ASP A 150 -1.84 -23.37 -11.16
CA ASP A 150 -3.28 -23.28 -10.87
C ASP A 150 -3.92 -21.95 -11.31
N GLY A 151 -3.10 -20.98 -11.76
CA GLY A 151 -3.54 -19.64 -12.15
C GLY A 151 -4.05 -18.78 -10.99
N VAL A 152 -3.91 -19.24 -9.74
CA VAL A 152 -4.49 -18.58 -8.57
C VAL A 152 -3.61 -17.41 -8.16
N VAL A 153 -4.12 -16.20 -8.36
CA VAL A 153 -3.44 -14.96 -7.99
C VAL A 153 -3.59 -14.71 -6.48
N ASN A 154 -2.48 -14.76 -5.73
CA ASN A 154 -2.45 -14.36 -4.32
C ASN A 154 -2.02 -12.90 -4.19
N PRO A 155 -2.84 -11.99 -3.62
CA PRO A 155 -2.54 -10.56 -3.54
C PRO A 155 -1.27 -10.24 -2.74
N ALA A 156 -0.80 -11.15 -1.87
CA ALA A 156 0.43 -10.99 -1.12
C ALA A 156 1.69 -11.42 -1.90
N LEU A 157 1.55 -12.06 -3.06
CA LEU A 157 2.66 -12.68 -3.81
C LEU A 157 2.75 -12.21 -5.28
N THR A 158 1.92 -11.26 -5.71
CA THR A 158 1.87 -10.76 -7.10
C THR A 158 3.16 -10.06 -7.55
N PHE A 159 3.94 -9.53 -6.60
CA PHE A 159 5.22 -8.91 -6.90
C PHE A 159 6.30 -9.33 -5.91
N SER A 160 7.54 -9.39 -6.39
CA SER A 160 8.74 -9.42 -5.57
C SER A 160 9.24 -8.00 -5.31
N TYR A 161 9.67 -7.75 -4.06
CA TYR A 161 10.27 -6.51 -3.61
C TYR A 161 11.78 -6.55 -3.79
N THR A 162 12.37 -5.42 -4.23
CA THR A 162 13.84 -5.31 -4.33
C THR A 162 14.42 -4.51 -3.17
N LYS A 163 14.14 -3.20 -3.12
CA LYS A 163 14.70 -2.26 -2.14
C LYS A 163 13.84 -0.99 -2.07
N MET A 164 14.12 -0.14 -1.09
CA MET A 164 13.63 1.25 -1.05
C MET A 164 14.76 2.21 -1.44
N VAL A 165 14.45 3.16 -2.31
CA VAL A 165 15.40 4.18 -2.78
C VAL A 165 14.78 5.56 -2.60
N PHE A 166 15.46 6.46 -1.90
CA PHE A 166 15.06 7.86 -1.85
C PHE A 166 15.68 8.63 -3.01
N LEU A 167 14.84 9.33 -3.76
CA LEU A 167 15.26 10.22 -4.84
C LEU A 167 14.76 11.65 -4.56
N PRO A 168 15.49 12.68 -5.04
CA PRO A 168 14.95 14.05 -5.07
C PRO A 168 13.64 14.09 -5.85
N LEU A 169 12.59 14.65 -5.23
CA LEU A 169 11.25 14.65 -5.81
C LEU A 169 11.18 15.50 -7.09
N ASP A 170 11.84 16.65 -7.09
CA ASP A 170 11.97 17.54 -8.25
C ASP A 170 12.54 16.82 -9.48
N ARG A 171 13.54 15.96 -9.30
CA ARG A 171 14.13 15.16 -10.38
C ARG A 171 13.19 14.09 -10.91
N VAL A 172 12.36 13.50 -10.05
CA VAL A 172 11.37 12.48 -10.46
C VAL A 172 10.18 13.12 -11.17
N LEU A 173 9.82 14.34 -10.79
CA LEU A 173 8.76 15.12 -11.42
C LEU A 173 9.24 15.95 -12.61
N ALA A 174 10.55 16.01 -12.86
CA ALA A 174 11.10 16.71 -14.01
C ALA A 174 10.59 16.05 -15.29
N ASP A 175 9.81 16.80 -16.06
CA ASP A 175 9.24 16.36 -17.33
C ASP A 175 9.66 17.27 -18.49
N PRO A 176 10.96 17.34 -18.80
CA PRO A 176 11.46 18.26 -19.83
C PRO A 176 10.95 17.93 -21.24
N GLN A 177 10.41 16.74 -21.47
CA GLN A 177 9.92 16.27 -22.77
C GLN A 177 8.41 16.01 -22.82
N GLY A 178 7.67 16.24 -21.73
CA GLY A 178 6.21 16.00 -21.65
C GLY A 178 5.81 14.52 -21.56
N THR A 179 6.77 13.60 -21.45
CA THR A 179 6.56 12.15 -21.43
C THR A 179 6.09 11.63 -20.07
N HIS A 180 6.25 12.43 -19.00
CA HIS A 180 5.80 12.12 -17.63
C HIS A 180 4.57 12.93 -17.20
N SER A 181 3.86 13.56 -18.15
CA SER A 181 2.75 14.50 -17.88
C SER A 181 1.73 13.97 -16.87
N ARG A 182 1.37 12.68 -16.95
CA ARG A 182 0.39 12.07 -16.03
C ARG A 182 0.90 11.87 -14.61
N LEU A 183 2.20 11.67 -14.41
CA LEU A 183 2.79 11.61 -13.07
C LEU A 183 2.72 13.00 -12.42
N VAL A 184 3.08 14.04 -13.17
CA VAL A 184 3.02 15.44 -12.72
C VAL A 184 1.58 15.86 -12.42
N ASP A 185 0.64 15.54 -13.32
CA ASP A 185 -0.80 15.80 -13.12
C ASP A 185 -1.32 15.11 -11.86
N GLY A 186 -0.95 13.84 -11.65
CA GLY A 186 -1.34 13.09 -10.47
C GLY A 186 -0.74 13.66 -9.18
N TRP A 187 0.50 14.14 -9.24
CA TRP A 187 1.13 14.84 -8.12
C TRP A 187 0.42 16.15 -7.79
N ASN A 188 0.09 16.95 -8.79
CA ASN A 188 -0.60 18.23 -8.60
C ASN A 188 -2.03 18.01 -8.08
N ALA A 189 -2.77 17.06 -8.67
CA ALA A 189 -4.13 16.72 -8.26
C ALA A 189 -4.23 16.18 -6.83
N SER A 190 -3.14 15.64 -6.28
CA SER A 190 -3.09 15.11 -4.90
C SER A 190 -2.63 16.13 -3.86
N ALA A 191 -2.46 17.41 -4.20
CA ALA A 191 -2.02 18.45 -3.25
C ALA A 191 -2.94 18.56 -2.02
N SER A 192 -4.26 18.67 -2.21
CA SER A 192 -5.22 18.77 -1.11
C SER A 192 -5.28 17.50 -0.27
N LEU A 193 -5.14 16.34 -0.90
CA LEU A 193 -5.01 15.06 -0.19
C LEU A 193 -3.78 15.05 0.73
N ARG A 194 -2.61 15.46 0.24
CA ARG A 194 -1.39 15.52 1.07
C ARG A 194 -1.57 16.48 2.25
N GLN A 195 -2.17 17.64 2.02
CA GLN A 195 -2.47 18.61 3.09
C GLN A 195 -3.42 18.01 4.13
N ARG A 196 -4.48 17.31 3.69
CA ARG A 196 -5.42 16.64 4.59
C ARG A 196 -4.74 15.56 5.43
N LEU A 197 -3.88 14.73 4.81
CA LEU A 197 -3.14 13.69 5.53
C LEU A 197 -2.18 14.29 6.57
N ARG A 198 -1.50 15.39 6.26
CA ARG A 198 -0.72 16.12 7.27
C ARG A 198 -1.59 16.55 8.44
N GLY A 199 -2.76 17.12 8.16
CA GLY A 199 -3.72 17.49 9.20
C GLY A 199 -4.22 16.31 10.04
N SER A 200 -4.42 15.13 9.45
CA SER A 200 -4.89 13.95 10.19
C SER A 200 -3.84 13.36 11.13
N TYR A 201 -2.56 13.46 10.78
CA TYR A 201 -1.46 12.92 11.60
C TYR A 201 -0.79 13.97 12.49
N ALA A 202 -1.10 15.27 12.34
CA ALA A 202 -0.43 16.36 13.05
C ALA A 202 -0.46 16.25 14.58
N ALA A 203 -1.47 15.59 15.15
CA ALA A 203 -1.59 15.38 16.59
C ALA A 203 -0.85 14.13 17.10
N GLU A 204 -0.31 13.29 16.21
CA GLU A 204 0.40 12.09 16.60
C GLU A 204 1.81 12.43 17.11
N PRO A 205 2.25 11.89 18.27
CA PRO A 205 3.57 12.15 18.81
C PRO A 205 4.69 11.82 17.82
N GLY A 206 5.59 12.78 17.62
CA GLY A 206 6.74 12.63 16.73
C GLY A 206 6.42 12.67 15.24
N PHE A 207 5.19 12.97 14.81
CA PHE A 207 4.88 13.14 13.39
C PHE A 207 5.72 14.27 12.76
N ILE A 208 6.31 13.99 11.59
CA ILE A 208 7.14 14.95 10.84
C ILE A 208 6.43 15.41 9.58
N ASP A 209 6.09 14.49 8.68
CA ASP A 209 5.41 14.78 7.41
C ASP A 209 4.79 13.49 6.83
N VAL A 210 4.25 13.58 5.61
CA VAL A 210 3.83 12.46 4.78
C VAL A 210 4.82 12.28 3.62
N MET A 211 5.45 11.11 3.56
CA MET A 211 6.38 10.74 2.50
C MET A 211 5.61 10.18 1.30
N PRO A 212 5.81 10.70 0.07
CA PRO A 212 5.35 10.02 -1.13
C PRO A 212 6.17 8.75 -1.35
N VAL A 213 5.47 7.65 -1.58
CA VAL A 213 6.01 6.34 -1.91
C VAL A 213 5.46 5.90 -3.25
N MET A 214 6.33 5.73 -4.24
CA MET A 214 5.96 5.23 -5.57
C MET A 214 6.34 3.76 -5.72
N PHE A 215 5.33 2.91 -5.81
CA PHE A 215 5.49 1.52 -6.22
C PHE A 215 5.66 1.47 -7.74
N SER A 216 6.80 0.93 -8.18
CA SER A 216 7.22 0.97 -9.58
C SER A 216 7.62 -0.43 -10.04
N PRO A 217 6.67 -1.19 -10.62
CA PRO A 217 6.99 -2.39 -11.40
C PRO A 217 8.03 -2.10 -12.48
N GLN A 218 8.85 -3.11 -12.84
CA GLN A 218 9.79 -3.03 -13.96
C GLN A 218 9.09 -2.74 -15.29
N VAL A 219 7.87 -3.23 -15.46
CA VAL A 219 7.00 -2.98 -16.62
C VAL A 219 5.60 -2.67 -16.10
N GLY A 220 4.94 -1.67 -16.70
CA GLY A 220 3.54 -1.37 -16.44
C GLY A 220 3.30 -0.12 -15.59
N PRO A 221 2.15 -0.02 -14.90
CA PRO A 221 1.72 1.18 -14.21
C PRO A 221 2.52 1.44 -12.93
N THR A 222 2.66 2.71 -12.56
CA THR A 222 3.14 3.11 -11.23
C THR A 222 1.99 3.51 -10.32
N GLN A 223 2.20 3.33 -9.02
CA GLN A 223 1.23 3.71 -8.00
C GLN A 223 1.88 4.59 -6.93
N MET A 224 1.32 5.77 -6.73
CA MET A 224 1.68 6.67 -5.65
C MET A 224 0.83 6.35 -4.42
N ALA A 225 1.48 6.29 -3.27
CA ALA A 225 0.85 6.24 -1.96
C ALA A 225 1.56 7.22 -1.02
N TYR A 226 0.90 7.58 0.08
CA TYR A 226 1.43 8.50 1.08
C TYR A 226 1.46 7.81 2.43
N PHE A 227 2.61 7.89 3.09
CA PHE A 227 2.86 7.24 4.38
C PHE A 227 3.33 8.29 5.39
N PRO A 228 2.75 8.35 6.59
CA PRO A 228 3.26 9.24 7.63
C PRO A 228 4.68 8.83 8.03
N ILE A 229 5.52 9.81 8.29
CA ILE A 229 6.89 9.62 8.78
C ILE A 229 7.04 10.33 10.12
N TYR A 230 7.80 9.70 11.00
CA TYR A 230 7.90 10.11 12.39
C TYR A 230 9.37 10.26 12.79
N GLN A 231 9.60 11.06 13.82
CA GLN A 231 10.84 11.07 14.56
C GLN A 231 11.01 9.70 15.21
N MET A 232 12.12 9.05 14.90
CA MET A 232 12.38 7.71 15.39
C MET A 232 12.79 7.76 16.87
N PRO A 233 12.25 6.87 17.72
CA PRO A 233 12.60 6.86 19.13
C PRO A 233 14.10 6.60 19.32
N GLY A 234 14.72 7.35 20.23
CA GLY A 234 16.12 7.13 20.61
C GLY A 234 16.31 5.76 21.29
N GLY A 235 17.56 5.28 21.29
CA GLY A 235 17.94 4.05 22.01
C GLY A 235 17.75 2.73 21.26
N VAL A 236 17.26 2.77 20.02
CA VAL A 236 17.22 1.59 19.14
C VAL A 236 18.47 1.56 18.27
N SER A 237 19.18 0.42 18.28
CA SER A 237 20.44 0.22 17.54
C SER A 237 20.24 0.17 16.02
N ARG A 238 21.28 0.52 15.26
CA ARG A 238 21.30 0.38 13.78
C ARG A 238 21.07 -1.06 13.34
N GLU A 239 21.65 -2.02 14.07
CA GLU A 239 21.56 -3.46 13.82
C GLU A 239 20.11 -3.96 13.92
N HIS A 240 19.33 -3.40 14.85
CA HIS A 240 17.92 -3.71 15.00
C HIS A 240 17.12 -3.37 13.74
N TYR A 241 17.23 -2.13 13.25
CA TYR A 241 16.49 -1.70 12.05
C TYR A 241 16.98 -2.41 10.78
N GLN A 242 18.27 -2.75 10.71
CA GLN A 242 18.78 -3.57 9.62
C GLN A 242 18.15 -4.98 9.64
N GLY A 243 18.12 -5.62 10.80
CA GLY A 243 17.47 -6.93 10.97
C GLY A 243 15.96 -6.88 10.71
N GLU A 244 15.29 -5.79 11.06
CA GLU A 244 13.87 -5.57 10.77
C GLU A 244 13.60 -5.44 9.27
N LEU A 245 14.42 -4.65 8.54
CA LEU A 245 14.31 -4.56 7.08
C LEU A 245 14.52 -5.91 6.39
N GLU A 246 15.54 -6.66 6.83
CA GLU A 246 15.80 -8.00 6.30
C GLU A 246 14.63 -8.95 6.56
N LEU A 247 14.06 -8.93 7.76
CA LEU A 247 12.92 -9.77 8.14
C LEU A 247 11.67 -9.43 7.31
N LEU A 248 11.33 -8.14 7.20
CA LEU A 248 10.14 -7.69 6.47
C LEU A 248 10.26 -7.89 4.96
N SER A 249 11.47 -7.78 4.41
CA SER A 249 11.73 -8.20 3.03
C SER A 249 11.40 -9.68 2.84
N LYS A 250 11.80 -10.57 3.77
CA LYS A 250 11.41 -11.99 3.71
C LYS A 250 9.91 -12.20 3.88
N PHE A 251 9.24 -11.37 4.68
CA PHE A 251 7.78 -11.47 4.84
C PHE A 251 7.07 -11.23 3.51
N ILE A 252 7.45 -10.16 2.79
CA ILE A 252 6.88 -9.85 1.47
C ILE A 252 7.11 -11.02 0.52
N GLU A 253 8.34 -11.54 0.42
CA GLU A 253 8.65 -12.64 -0.51
C GLU A 253 7.91 -13.94 -0.20
N MET A 254 7.57 -14.18 1.08
CA MET A 254 6.80 -15.33 1.55
C MET A 254 5.27 -15.11 1.51
N GLY A 255 4.81 -13.88 1.25
CA GLY A 255 3.39 -13.53 1.31
C GLY A 255 2.85 -13.45 2.75
N ILE A 256 3.73 -13.16 3.71
CA ILE A 256 3.35 -12.84 5.08
C ILE A 256 2.96 -11.38 5.14
N VAL A 257 1.77 -11.14 5.70
CA VAL A 257 1.12 -9.85 5.70
C VAL A 257 0.96 -9.38 7.14
N LEU A 258 1.50 -8.21 7.45
CA LEU A 258 1.27 -7.54 8.73
C LEU A 258 -0.11 -6.87 8.73
N ARG A 259 -0.94 -7.16 9.72
CA ARG A 259 -2.14 -6.36 9.99
C ARG A 259 -2.30 -6.09 11.46
N GLN A 260 -2.81 -4.90 11.74
CA GLN A 260 -3.23 -4.50 13.06
C GLN A 260 -4.61 -5.10 13.34
N PRO A 261 -4.74 -6.08 14.26
CA PRO A 261 -6.04 -6.68 14.53
C PRO A 261 -6.98 -5.72 15.28
N ARG A 262 -6.41 -4.75 16.02
CA ARG A 262 -7.12 -3.69 16.74
C ARG A 262 -6.27 -2.41 16.78
N PRO A 263 -6.88 -1.21 16.83
CA PRO A 263 -6.15 0.06 16.84
C PRO A 263 -5.14 0.23 17.99
N ASP A 264 -5.33 -0.48 19.10
CA ASP A 264 -4.49 -0.42 20.32
C ASP A 264 -3.33 -1.43 20.33
N LYS A 265 -3.20 -2.28 19.30
CA LYS A 265 -2.22 -3.38 19.27
C LYS A 265 -1.19 -3.18 18.16
N ALA A 266 0.01 -3.72 18.34
CA ALA A 266 0.97 -3.78 17.25
C ALA A 266 0.43 -4.63 16.07
N PRO A 267 0.83 -4.35 14.82
CA PRO A 267 0.58 -5.26 13.71
C PRO A 267 1.12 -6.66 14.01
N VAL A 268 0.43 -7.71 13.59
CA VAL A 268 0.91 -9.10 13.73
C VAL A 268 0.98 -9.78 12.37
N PRO A 269 1.87 -10.78 12.20
CA PRO A 269 2.03 -11.51 10.96
C PRO A 269 0.86 -12.45 10.75
N GLY A 270 0.36 -12.43 9.54
CA GLY A 270 -0.66 -13.32 9.04
C GLY A 270 -0.40 -13.69 7.60
N TYR A 271 -1.40 -14.30 6.98
CA TYR A 271 -1.40 -14.67 5.58
C TYR A 271 -2.75 -14.38 4.95
N MET A 272 -2.77 -14.26 3.63
CA MET A 272 -4.02 -14.17 2.88
C MET A 272 -4.55 -15.60 2.69
N LYS A 273 -5.69 -15.91 3.31
CA LYS A 273 -6.44 -17.17 3.11
C LYS A 273 -7.38 -17.01 1.92
N ASP A 274 -7.30 -17.95 0.99
CA ASP A 274 -8.24 -18.05 -0.12
C ASP A 274 -9.59 -18.58 0.40
N LEU A 275 -10.67 -17.85 0.12
CA LEU A 275 -12.03 -18.19 0.50
C LEU A 275 -12.95 -18.41 -0.72
N GLY A 276 -12.40 -18.40 -1.94
CA GLY A 276 -13.22 -18.38 -3.14
C GLY A 276 -12.53 -18.82 -4.42
N SER A 277 -11.53 -19.70 -4.33
CA SER A 277 -10.74 -20.20 -5.47
C SER A 277 -10.09 -19.04 -6.24
N GLY A 278 -9.34 -18.22 -5.53
CA GLY A 278 -8.66 -17.03 -6.03
C GLY A 278 -9.52 -15.76 -6.10
N ARG A 279 -10.86 -15.87 -6.02
CA ARG A 279 -11.77 -14.72 -6.19
C ARG A 279 -11.93 -13.85 -4.94
N LYS A 280 -11.66 -14.41 -3.76
CA LYS A 280 -11.83 -13.69 -2.48
C LYS A 280 -10.76 -14.13 -1.50
N TRP A 281 -9.99 -13.18 -1.02
CA TRP A 281 -8.93 -13.38 -0.04
C TRP A 281 -9.20 -12.59 1.22
N GLU A 282 -8.94 -13.20 2.37
CA GLU A 282 -9.07 -12.56 3.66
C GLU A 282 -7.83 -12.82 4.50
N TRP A 283 -7.39 -11.80 5.23
CA TRP A 283 -6.25 -11.94 6.10
C TRP A 283 -6.59 -12.80 7.33
N ARG A 284 -5.70 -13.73 7.69
CA ARG A 284 -5.78 -14.52 8.92
C ARG A 284 -4.48 -14.42 9.72
N PRO A 285 -4.55 -14.25 11.05
CA PRO A 285 -3.35 -14.20 11.88
C PRO A 285 -2.63 -15.55 11.82
N LEU A 286 -1.29 -15.50 11.81
CA LEU A 286 -0.44 -16.69 11.78
C LEU A 286 0.25 -16.91 13.12
N VAL A 287 0.84 -15.84 13.66
CA VAL A 287 1.55 -15.84 14.94
C VAL A 287 1.29 -14.51 15.64
N ASN A 288 0.96 -14.55 16.93
CA ASN A 288 0.92 -13.35 17.76
C ASN A 288 2.29 -13.16 18.44
N TRP A 289 2.95 -12.03 18.17
CA TRP A 289 4.28 -11.71 18.71
C TRP A 289 4.34 -11.73 20.24
N ASP A 290 3.26 -11.28 20.89
CA ASP A 290 3.23 -11.06 22.33
C ASP A 290 2.94 -12.35 23.12
N THR A 291 2.32 -13.35 22.48
CA THR A 291 1.82 -14.53 23.18
C THR A 291 2.40 -15.84 22.66
N ASN A 292 2.95 -15.89 21.45
CA ASN A 292 3.46 -17.13 20.89
C ASN A 292 4.81 -17.53 21.51
N PRO A 293 4.91 -18.69 22.21
CA PRO A 293 6.12 -19.08 22.91
C PRO A 293 7.24 -19.55 21.96
N GLU A 294 6.92 -20.02 20.75
CA GLU A 294 7.93 -20.36 19.74
C GLU A 294 8.56 -19.09 19.19
N TRP A 295 7.76 -18.06 18.89
CA TRP A 295 8.23 -16.76 18.43
C TRP A 295 9.19 -16.12 19.43
N LYS A 296 8.80 -16.08 20.72
CA LYS A 296 9.64 -15.52 21.79
C LYS A 296 10.99 -16.24 21.97
N ARG A 297 11.09 -17.51 21.56
CA ARG A 297 12.34 -18.28 21.62
C ARG A 297 13.26 -18.04 20.41
N THR A 298 12.73 -17.54 19.30
CA THR A 298 13.55 -17.22 18.12
C THR A 298 14.37 -15.95 18.35
N LYS A 299 15.67 -16.02 18.10
CA LYS A 299 16.62 -14.91 18.31
C LYS A 299 17.13 -14.32 16.99
N THR A 300 17.14 -15.11 15.93
CA THR A 300 17.68 -14.70 14.63
C THR A 300 16.59 -14.58 13.55
N THR A 301 16.84 -13.76 12.53
CA THR A 301 15.99 -13.66 11.33
C THR A 301 15.78 -15.03 10.68
N LYS A 302 16.82 -15.87 10.63
CA LYS A 302 16.76 -17.22 10.06
C LYS A 302 15.79 -18.13 10.82
N GLU A 303 15.82 -18.10 12.15
CA GLU A 303 14.89 -18.87 13.00
C GLU A 303 13.45 -18.39 12.84
N ARG A 304 13.23 -17.07 12.81
CA ARG A 304 11.90 -16.47 12.58
C ARG A 304 11.32 -16.88 11.23
N VAL A 305 12.12 -16.80 10.17
CA VAL A 305 11.71 -17.23 8.82
C VAL A 305 11.34 -18.70 8.81
N LYS A 306 12.16 -19.59 9.40
CA LYS A 306 11.85 -21.02 9.48
C LYS A 306 10.55 -21.31 10.24
N LEU A 307 10.34 -20.65 11.38
CA LEU A 307 9.10 -20.78 12.15
C LEU A 307 7.89 -20.38 11.32
N LEU A 308 7.97 -19.23 10.65
CA LEU A 308 6.86 -18.71 9.85
C LEU A 308 6.60 -19.56 8.60
N GLN A 309 7.63 -20.10 7.94
CA GLN A 309 7.48 -21.06 6.84
C GLN A 309 6.68 -22.30 7.30
N ARG A 310 7.05 -22.86 8.45
CA ARG A 310 6.32 -24.00 9.04
C ARG A 310 4.88 -23.63 9.36
N LYS A 311 4.64 -22.54 10.08
CA LYS A 311 3.28 -22.10 10.45
C LYS A 311 2.43 -21.83 9.20
N LEU A 312 3.00 -21.23 8.15
CA LEU A 312 2.30 -20.95 6.91
C LEU A 312 1.92 -22.24 6.16
N ALA A 313 2.78 -23.25 6.17
CA ALA A 313 2.47 -24.56 5.61
C ALA A 313 1.32 -25.23 6.39
N GLU A 314 1.40 -25.29 7.72
CA GLU A 314 0.36 -25.81 8.59
C GLU A 314 -1.00 -25.12 8.34
N ALA A 315 -1.00 -23.79 8.23
CA ALA A 315 -2.22 -22.99 8.05
C ALA A 315 -2.83 -23.07 6.64
N ARG A 316 -2.07 -23.55 5.64
CA ARG A 316 -2.57 -23.81 4.28
C ARG A 316 -3.11 -25.23 4.12
N SER A 317 -2.67 -26.15 4.96
CA SER A 317 -3.15 -27.53 5.00
C SER A 317 -4.42 -27.72 5.85
N ALA A 318 -4.87 -26.68 6.56
CA ALA A 318 -6.03 -26.67 7.46
C ALA A 318 -7.22 -25.85 6.93
#